data_AF-A0A3M4JV88-F1
#
_entry.id   AF-A0A3M4JV88-F1
#
_cell.length_a   1.000
_cell.length_b   1.000
_cell.length_c   1.000
_cell.angle_alpha   90.00
_cell.angle_beta   90.00
_cell.angle_gamma   90.00
#
_symmetry.space_group_name_H-M   'P 1'
#
loop_
_entity.id
_entity.type
_entity.pdbx_description
1 polymer ?
#
loop_
_entity_poly.entity_id
_entity_poly.type
_entity_poly.pdbx_seq_one_letter_code
_entity_poly.pdbx_strand_id
1 'polypeptide(L)'
;MSSEKNTRRRAVYWGVALLALIGGPLAYSGLGLSKLRTDFSSATPEEIEAATRESKCANRLLVNANRSAQDIRIRDLEWVKERCALVERQAEAFKGAP
;
A
#
# COMPACT_ATOMS: atom_id res chain seq x y z
N MET A 1 -34.26 -19.59 25.69
CA MET A 1 -33.12 -18.73 26.13
C MET A 1 -31.87 -18.75 25.22
N SER A 2 -31.87 -19.44 24.06
CA SER A 2 -30.70 -19.48 23.16
C SER A 2 -30.71 -18.41 22.05
N SER A 3 -31.90 -18.09 21.51
CA SER A 3 -32.07 -17.12 20.40
C SER A 3 -31.62 -15.69 20.76
N GLU A 4 -32.03 -15.18 21.93
CA GLU A 4 -31.74 -13.81 22.35
C GLU A 4 -30.24 -13.55 22.59
N LYS A 5 -29.50 -14.53 23.10
CA LYS A 5 -28.04 -14.46 23.27
C LYS A 5 -27.32 -14.36 21.92
N ASN A 6 -27.83 -15.03 20.89
CA ASN A 6 -27.24 -15.00 19.56
C ASN A 6 -27.51 -13.66 18.87
N THR A 7 -28.73 -13.11 19.01
CA THR A 7 -29.09 -11.78 18.50
C THR A 7 -28.26 -10.67 19.13
N ARG A 8 -28.05 -10.70 20.46
CA ARG A 8 -27.19 -9.73 21.16
C ARG A 8 -25.74 -9.80 20.69
N ARG A 9 -25.19 -11.01 20.49
CA ARG A 9 -23.83 -11.17 19.96
C ARG A 9 -23.70 -10.56 18.57
N ARG A 10 -24.65 -10.83 17.67
CA ARG A 10 -24.66 -10.24 16.32
C ARG A 10 -24.72 -8.71 16.37
N ALA A 11 -25.56 -8.13 17.22
CA ALA A 11 -25.65 -6.68 17.40
C ALA A 11 -24.31 -6.06 17.87
N VAL A 12 -23.60 -6.72 18.80
CA VAL A 12 -22.27 -6.28 19.25
C VAL A 12 -21.25 -6.37 18.11
N TYR A 13 -21.23 -7.46 17.34
CA TYR A 13 -20.34 -7.58 16.19
C TYR A 13 -20.58 -6.50 15.13
N TRP A 14 -21.85 -6.22 14.80
CA TRP A 14 -22.20 -5.16 13.86
C TRP A 14 -21.85 -3.77 14.40
N GLY A 15 -22.05 -3.52 15.69
CA GLY A 15 -21.66 -2.25 16.33
C GLY A 15 -20.15 -2.00 16.31
N VAL A 16 -19.35 -3.03 16.60
CA VAL A 16 -17.87 -2.94 16.55
C VAL A 16 -17.38 -2.77 15.11
N ALA A 17 -17.97 -3.49 14.15
CA ALA A 17 -17.63 -3.33 12.73
C ALA A 17 -17.91 -1.90 12.22
N LEU A 18 -19.03 -1.30 12.64
CA LEU A 18 -19.38 0.08 12.26
C LEU A 18 -18.38 1.10 12.84
N LEU A 19 -17.97 0.92 14.10
CA LEU A 19 -16.97 1.78 14.75
C LEU A 19 -15.60 1.71 14.07
N ALA A 20 -15.18 0.53 13.63
CA ALA A 20 -13.91 0.36 12.90
C ALA A 20 -13.91 1.08 11.55
N LEU A 21 -15.04 1.08 10.83
CA LEU A 21 -15.18 1.76 9.53
C LEU A 21 -15.14 3.28 9.65
N ILE A 22 -15.64 3.85 10.75
CA ILE A 22 -15.63 5.29 11.00
C ILE A 22 -14.27 5.73 11.59
N GLY A 23 -13.69 4.91 12.48
CA GLY A 23 -12.42 5.22 13.15
C GLY A 23 -11.20 5.16 12.23
N GLY A 24 -11.18 4.25 11.25
CA GLY A 24 -10.05 4.08 10.32
C GLY A 24 -9.72 5.34 9.52
N PRO A 25 -10.67 5.96 8.80
CA PRO A 25 -10.44 7.18 8.03
C PRO A 25 -10.06 8.40 8.88
N LEU A 26 -10.61 8.52 10.09
CA LEU A 26 -10.28 9.60 11.02
C LEU A 26 -8.87 9.46 11.58
N ALA A 27 -8.44 8.24 11.93
CA ALA A 27 -7.06 7.98 12.35
C ALA A 27 -6.05 8.25 11.22
N TYR A 28 -6.38 7.87 9.98
CA TYR A 28 -5.56 8.13 8.80
C TYR A 28 -5.32 9.63 8.56
N SER A 29 -6.37 10.44 8.75
CA SER A 29 -6.31 11.89 8.58
C SER A 29 -5.63 12.60 9.76
N GLY A 30 -5.88 12.15 10.99
CA GLY A 30 -5.29 12.71 12.21
C GLY A 30 -3.78 12.47 12.37
N LEU A 31 -3.26 11.39 11.79
CA LEU A 31 -1.83 11.07 11.78
C LEU A 31 -1.02 11.87 10.74
N GLY A 32 -1.65 12.79 9.98
CA GLY A 32 -0.94 13.63 9.01
C GLY A 32 -0.35 12.88 7.81
N LEU A 33 -0.72 11.61 7.59
CA LEU A 33 -0.28 10.80 6.45
C LEU A 33 -0.66 11.39 5.10
N SER A 34 -1.70 12.23 5.05
CA SER A 34 -2.09 12.97 3.86
C SER A 34 -1.05 14.02 3.43
N LYS A 35 -0.28 14.61 4.36
CA LYS A 35 0.75 15.62 4.06
C LYS A 35 2.09 15.03 3.62
N LEU A 36 2.44 13.84 4.11
CA LEU A 36 3.65 13.13 3.68
C LEU A 36 3.71 12.88 2.17
N ARG A 37 2.55 12.83 1.51
CA ARG A 37 2.45 12.55 0.07
C ARG A 37 2.67 13.78 -0.82
N THR A 38 2.58 14.99 -0.27
CA THR A 38 2.57 16.23 -1.08
C THR A 38 3.87 17.02 -1.04
N ASP A 39 4.72 16.80 -0.03
CA ASP A 39 5.89 17.65 0.19
C ASP A 39 7.13 17.20 -0.62
N PHE A 40 7.06 16.03 -1.27
CA PHE A 40 8.14 15.51 -2.10
C PHE A 40 7.76 15.55 -3.58
N SER A 41 8.34 16.51 -4.32
CA SER A 41 8.26 16.58 -5.78
C SER A 41 9.42 15.85 -6.44
N SER A 42 9.25 15.41 -7.68
CA SER A 42 10.35 14.89 -8.49
C SER A 42 11.38 15.98 -8.75
N ALA A 43 12.65 15.72 -8.40
CA ALA A 43 13.76 16.59 -8.75
C ALA A 43 14.10 16.46 -10.24
N THR A 44 14.46 17.59 -10.86
CA THR A 44 14.97 17.63 -12.23
C THR A 44 16.41 17.09 -12.30
N PRO A 45 16.87 16.60 -13.47
CA PRO A 45 18.25 16.16 -13.64
C PRO A 45 19.28 17.22 -13.22
N GLU A 46 19.00 18.49 -13.50
CA GLU A 46 19.87 19.63 -13.21
C GLU A 46 20.01 19.87 -11.69
N GLU A 47 18.92 19.75 -10.94
CA GLU A 47 18.93 19.85 -9.47
C GLU A 47 19.70 18.70 -8.82
N ILE A 48 19.56 17.49 -9.38
CA ILE A 48 20.30 16.30 -8.95
C ILE A 48 21.79 16.49 -9.23
N GLU A 49 22.16 16.97 -10.41
CA GLU A 49 23.55 17.22 -10.78
C GLU A 49 24.18 18.31 -9.89
N ALA A 50 23.46 19.40 -9.62
CA ALA A 50 23.91 20.46 -8.72
C ALA A 50 24.17 19.91 -7.30
N ALA A 51 23.23 19.14 -6.74
CA ALA A 51 23.36 18.59 -5.39
C ALA A 51 24.48 17.53 -5.27
N THR A 52 24.74 16.77 -6.32
CA THR A 52 25.75 15.70 -6.32
C THR A 52 27.15 16.18 -6.64
N ARG A 53 27.29 17.20 -7.51
CA ARG A 53 28.57 17.81 -7.87
C ARG A 53 29.30 18.36 -6.65
N GLU A 54 28.54 18.89 -5.70
CA GLU A 54 29.06 19.57 -4.51
C GLU A 54 29.15 18.66 -3.28
N SER A 55 28.58 17.45 -3.33
CA SER A 55 28.54 16.53 -2.17
C SER A 55 28.64 15.05 -2.55
N LYS A 56 29.77 14.43 -2.16
CA LYS A 56 29.96 12.98 -2.24
C LYS A 56 28.93 12.20 -1.40
N CYS A 57 28.43 12.80 -0.31
CA CYS A 57 27.39 12.22 0.52
C CYS A 57 26.05 12.19 -0.22
N ALA A 58 25.66 13.30 -0.84
CA ALA A 58 24.43 13.39 -1.64
C ALA A 58 24.45 12.39 -2.80
N ASN A 59 25.59 12.25 -3.47
CA ASN A 59 25.77 11.27 -4.54
C ASN A 59 25.54 9.82 -4.04
N ARG A 60 26.15 9.44 -2.91
CA ARG A 60 25.93 8.11 -2.32
C ARG A 60 24.47 7.88 -1.91
N LEU A 61 23.83 8.90 -1.33
CA LEU A 61 22.44 8.82 -0.91
C LEU A 61 21.52 8.56 -2.11
N LEU A 62 21.73 9.29 -3.21
CA LEU A 62 20.94 9.15 -4.43
C LEU A 62 21.15 7.79 -5.13
N VAL A 63 22.38 7.29 -5.18
CA VAL A 63 22.68 5.95 -5.71
C VAL A 63 21.96 4.87 -4.89
N ASN A 64 22.01 4.96 -3.56
CA ASN A 64 21.32 4.00 -2.68
C ASN A 64 19.80 4.09 -2.83
N ALA A 65 19.25 5.31 -2.94
CA ALA A 65 17.82 5.52 -3.17
C ALA A 65 17.37 4.89 -4.49
N ASN A 66 18.14 5.06 -5.58
CA ASN A 66 17.85 4.46 -6.87
C ASN A 66 17.87 2.92 -6.80
N ARG A 67 18.88 2.34 -6.13
CA ARG A 67 18.94 0.88 -5.92
C ARG A 67 17.72 0.37 -5.16
N SER A 68 17.34 1.04 -4.06
CA SER A 68 16.16 0.69 -3.28
C SER A 68 14.87 0.76 -4.10
N ALA A 69 14.69 1.82 -4.90
CA ALA A 69 13.54 1.97 -5.78
C ALA A 69 13.44 0.85 -6.83
N GLN A 70 14.58 0.43 -7.39
CA GLN A 70 14.63 -0.72 -8.32
C GLN A 70 14.25 -2.03 -7.62
N ASP A 71 14.77 -2.28 -6.42
CA ASP A 71 14.45 -3.48 -5.64
C ASP A 71 12.97 -3.54 -5.23
N ILE A 72 12.36 -2.39 -4.92
CA ILE A 72 10.91 -2.29 -4.68
C ILE A 72 10.14 -2.62 -5.96
N ARG A 73 10.50 -1.99 -7.09
CA ARG A 73 9.84 -2.22 -8.38
C ARG A 73 9.91 -3.70 -8.80
N ILE A 74 11.05 -4.36 -8.62
CA ILE A 74 11.19 -5.78 -8.97
C ILE A 74 10.25 -6.63 -8.12
N ARG A 75 10.22 -6.42 -6.79
CA ARG A 75 9.32 -7.14 -5.89
C ARG A 75 7.85 -6.89 -6.20
N ASP A 76 7.47 -5.65 -6.52
CA ASP A 76 6.10 -5.32 -6.90
C ASP A 76 5.70 -6.02 -8.20
N LEU A 77 6.57 -6.05 -9.21
CA LEU A 77 6.30 -6.76 -10.46
C LEU A 77 6.21 -8.27 -10.26
N GLU A 78 7.04 -8.85 -9.40
CA GLU A 78 6.99 -10.26 -9.02
C GLU A 78 5.66 -10.57 -8.32
N TRP A 79 5.28 -9.77 -7.33
CA TRP A 79 4.01 -9.92 -6.63
C TRP A 79 2.79 -9.76 -7.57
N VAL A 80 2.84 -8.81 -8.50
CA VAL A 80 1.79 -8.67 -9.53
C VAL A 80 1.69 -9.95 -10.37
N LYS A 81 2.83 -10.49 -10.84
CA LYS A 81 2.84 -11.74 -11.60
C LYS A 81 2.25 -12.90 -10.81
N GLU A 82 2.65 -13.08 -9.56
CA GLU A 82 2.12 -14.15 -8.70
C GLU A 82 0.60 -14.04 -8.53
N ARG A 83 0.11 -12.82 -8.30
CA ARG A 83 -1.31 -12.58 -8.09
C ARG A 83 -2.11 -12.75 -9.37
N CYS A 84 -1.58 -12.32 -10.51
CA CYS A 84 -2.16 -12.57 -11.83
C CYS A 84 -2.19 -14.08 -12.15
N ALA A 85 -1.16 -14.85 -11.82
CA ALA A 85 -1.15 -16.30 -12.02
C ALA A 85 -2.22 -17.05 -11.22
N LEU A 86 -2.67 -16.50 -10.07
CA LEU A 86 -3.82 -17.04 -9.34
C LEU A 86 -5.14 -16.73 -10.06
N VAL A 87 -5.29 -15.50 -10.56
CA VAL A 87 -6.47 -15.09 -11.34
C VAL A 87 -6.59 -15.90 -12.62
N GLU A 88 -5.48 -16.10 -13.34
CA GLU A 88 -5.45 -16.91 -14.57
C GLU A 88 -5.86 -18.36 -14.30
N ARG A 89 -5.34 -18.98 -13.23
CA ARG A 89 -5.75 -20.33 -12.82
C ARG A 89 -7.23 -20.44 -12.48
N GLN A 90 -7.79 -19.44 -11.80
CA GLN A 90 -9.22 -19.38 -11.54
C GLN A 90 -10.01 -19.25 -12.84
N ALA A 91 -9.59 -18.36 -13.75
CA ALA A 91 -10.23 -18.17 -15.05
C ALA A 91 -10.25 -19.47 -15.88
N GLU A 92 -9.15 -20.23 -15.90
CA GLU A 92 -9.10 -21.54 -16.56
C GLU A 92 -10.06 -22.56 -15.92
N ALA A 93 -10.21 -22.56 -14.60
CA ALA A 93 -11.16 -23.44 -13.91
C ALA A 93 -12.64 -23.14 -14.29
N PHE A 94 -12.95 -21.90 -14.64
CA PHE A 94 -14.29 -21.50 -15.10
C PHE A 94 -14.53 -21.70 -16.61
N LYS A 95 -13.49 -21.90 -17.43
CA LYS A 95 -13.65 -22.20 -18.86
C LYS A 95 -14.24 -23.60 -19.14
N GLY A 96 -14.21 -24.50 -18.15
CA GLY A 96 -14.78 -25.85 -18.24
C GLY A 96 -16.10 -26.06 -17.49
N ALA A 97 -16.68 -25.00 -16.91
CA ALA A 97 -17.99 -25.08 -16.28
C ALA A 97 -19.09 -24.98 -17.38
N PRO A 98 -20.07 -25.90 -17.39
CA PRO A 98 -21.11 -25.96 -18.42
C PRO A 98 -22.05 -24.75 -18.41
#